data_AF-A0A933K473-F1
#
_entry.id   AF-A0A933K473-F1
#
_cell.length_a   1.000
_cell.length_b   1.000
_cell.length_c   1.000
_cell.angle_alpha   90.00
_cell.angle_beta   90.00
_cell.angle_gamma   90.00
#
_symmetry.space_group_name_H-M   'P 1'
#
loop_
_entity.id
_entity.type
_entity.pdbx_description
1 polymer ?
#
loop_
_entity_poly.entity_id
_entity_poly.type
_entity_poly.pdbx_seq_one_letter_code
_entity_poly.pdbx_strand_id
1 'polypeptide(L)'
;MDAELALSPQKTAFLEAQVAPYLTGQESLVSPPCRYFDLCGGCHLQHLESRDQLAFKVRLLKDVFAACGVTVPDLEGNVHGMRDPWYYRNKTDFNSKVYGGQVRIGFTELGASRVLDIEHCLIASRPINDCLVGFKKALLLFPELKRKLHSVILRSSHRDET
;
A
#
# COMPACT_ATOMS: atom_id res chain seq x y z
N MET A 1 -27.59 8.27 5.22
CA MET A 1 -26.44 7.56 5.83
C MET A 1 -25.33 8.56 5.73
N ASP A 2 -25.08 9.26 6.82
CA ASP A 2 -24.51 10.60 6.76
C ASP A 2 -23.07 10.51 7.26
N ALA A 3 -22.13 10.74 6.34
CA ALA A 3 -20.71 10.83 6.67
C ALA A 3 -20.36 12.31 6.84
N GLU A 4 -19.77 12.66 7.98
CA GLU A 4 -19.12 13.96 8.11
C GLU A 4 -17.83 13.96 7.30
N LEU A 5 -17.72 14.93 6.39
CA LEU A 5 -16.63 15.05 5.43
C LEU A 5 -15.85 16.32 5.73
N ALA A 6 -14.54 16.17 6.00
CA ALA A 6 -13.63 17.30 6.05
C ALA A 6 -13.05 17.53 4.65
N LEU A 7 -13.47 18.61 3.98
CA LEU A 7 -12.98 18.96 2.64
C LEU A 7 -11.57 19.58 2.72
N SER A 8 -10.69 19.14 1.82
CA SER A 8 -9.38 19.77 1.62
C SER A 8 -9.38 20.65 0.35
N PRO A 9 -8.92 21.91 0.41
CA PRO A 9 -8.88 22.77 -0.77
C PRO A 9 -7.70 22.40 -1.70
N GLN A 10 -7.99 22.20 -3.00
CA GLN A 10 -6.96 21.92 -4.03
C GLN A 10 -7.27 22.57 -5.40
N LYS A 11 -6.25 22.59 -6.28
CA LYS A 11 -6.26 23.18 -7.64
C LYS A 11 -6.82 22.26 -8.75
N THR A 12 -7.28 21.06 -8.42
CA THR A 12 -7.78 20.08 -9.40
C THR A 12 -9.29 20.22 -9.59
N ALA A 13 -9.84 19.59 -10.62
CA ALA A 13 -11.29 19.58 -10.90
C ALA A 13 -12.11 18.73 -9.90
N PHE A 14 -11.51 18.27 -8.80
CA PHE A 14 -12.10 17.34 -7.85
C PHE A 14 -11.94 17.86 -6.42
N LEU A 15 -12.91 17.54 -5.56
CA LEU A 15 -12.85 17.80 -4.13
C LEU A 15 -12.45 16.51 -3.42
N GLU A 16 -11.38 16.56 -2.63
CA GLU A 16 -10.98 15.46 -1.75
C GLU A 16 -11.51 15.71 -0.34
N ALA A 17 -12.06 14.64 0.26
CA ALA A 17 -12.60 14.68 1.61
C ALA A 17 -12.01 13.55 2.45
N GLN A 18 -11.70 13.85 3.71
CA GLN A 18 -11.44 12.82 4.71
C GLN A 18 -12.76 12.44 5.37
N VAL A 19 -13.06 11.14 5.38
CA VAL A 19 -14.22 10.60 6.07
C VAL A 19 -13.92 10.58 7.58
N ALA A 20 -14.77 11.22 8.39
CA ALA A 20 -14.68 11.12 9.84
C ALA A 20 -14.83 9.66 10.31
N PRO A 21 -14.23 9.25 11.45
CA PRO A 21 -14.34 7.88 11.95
C PRO A 21 -15.80 7.42 12.02
N TYR A 22 -16.11 6.36 11.28
CA TYR A 22 -17.49 5.87 11.12
C TYR A 22 -18.02 5.31 12.43
N LEU A 23 -19.21 5.76 12.86
CA LEU A 23 -19.99 5.09 13.90
C LEU A 23 -20.81 3.97 13.24
N THR A 24 -20.18 2.82 12.98
CA THR A 24 -20.79 1.50 12.64
C THR A 24 -21.70 1.42 11.40
N GLY A 25 -21.47 0.46 10.49
CA GLY A 25 -22.55 0.06 9.56
C GLY A 25 -22.25 -0.65 8.25
N GLN A 26 -21.00 -0.79 7.78
CA GLN A 26 -20.73 -1.64 6.61
C GLN A 26 -20.16 -2.99 7.05
N GLU A 27 -20.96 -4.05 6.87
CA GLU A 27 -20.59 -5.45 7.15
C GLU A 27 -19.35 -5.93 6.37
N SER A 28 -18.90 -5.17 5.35
CA SER A 28 -17.77 -5.51 4.48
C SER A 28 -16.43 -4.88 4.88
N LEU A 29 -16.39 -4.04 5.92
CA LEU A 29 -15.17 -3.39 6.38
C LEU A 29 -14.45 -4.22 7.44
N VAL A 30 -13.14 -4.41 7.26
CA VAL A 30 -12.25 -5.03 8.24
C VAL A 30 -11.22 -4.05 8.75
N SER A 31 -10.73 -4.28 9.97
CA SER A 31 -9.52 -3.62 10.42
C SER A 31 -8.35 -4.04 9.54
N PRO A 32 -7.65 -3.10 8.88
CA PRO A 32 -6.48 -3.43 8.08
C PRO A 32 -5.42 -4.12 8.95
N PRO A 33 -4.86 -5.28 8.52
CA PRO A 33 -3.86 -6.00 9.31
C PRO A 33 -2.49 -5.29 9.29
N CYS A 34 -2.21 -4.45 8.30
CA CYS A 34 -0.99 -3.66 8.26
C CYS A 34 -1.11 -2.41 9.14
N ARG A 35 -0.26 -2.31 10.17
CA ARG A 35 -0.17 -1.12 11.05
C ARG A 35 0.13 0.21 10.36
N TYR A 36 0.61 0.17 9.11
CA TYR A 36 0.94 1.35 8.32
C TYR A 36 -0.16 1.73 7.33
N PHE A 37 -1.28 1.00 7.28
CA PHE A 37 -2.28 1.11 6.22
C PHE A 37 -2.78 2.55 6.02
N ASP A 38 -3.15 3.24 7.09
CA ASP A 38 -3.70 4.61 7.02
C ASP A 38 -2.66 5.68 6.67
N LEU A 39 -1.36 5.34 6.72
CA LEU A 39 -0.25 6.27 6.50
C LEU A 39 0.52 5.98 5.22
N CYS A 40 0.54 4.74 4.75
CA CYS A 40 1.37 4.26 3.66
C CYS A 40 0.61 4.32 2.33
N GLY A 41 1.15 4.99 1.32
CA GLY A 41 0.55 5.02 -0.03
C GLY A 41 0.68 3.71 -0.84
N GLY A 42 0.96 2.58 -0.19
CA GLY A 42 1.26 1.32 -0.86
C GLY A 42 0.06 0.40 -1.07
N CYS A 43 -0.82 0.27 -0.09
CA CYS A 43 -1.97 -0.64 -0.11
C CYS A 43 -3.25 0.15 0.09
N HIS A 44 -4.28 -0.11 -0.72
CA HIS A 44 -5.52 0.68 -0.71
C HIS A 44 -6.78 -0.10 -0.30
N LEU A 45 -6.74 -1.43 -0.31
CA LEU A 45 -7.95 -2.26 -0.14
C LEU A 45 -7.92 -3.18 1.08
N GLN A 46 -6.93 -3.05 1.97
CA GLN A 46 -6.82 -3.94 3.15
C GLN A 46 -7.94 -3.74 4.17
N HIS A 47 -8.73 -2.67 4.06
CA HIS A 47 -9.94 -2.45 4.85
C HIS A 47 -11.17 -3.19 4.31
N LEU A 48 -11.04 -3.92 3.19
CA LEU A 48 -12.11 -4.75 2.63
C LEU A 48 -11.82 -6.22 2.87
N GLU A 49 -12.86 -6.99 3.16
CA GLU A 49 -12.79 -8.45 3.10
C GLU A 49 -12.33 -8.94 1.73
N SER A 50 -11.66 -10.10 1.69
CA SER A 50 -11.05 -10.60 0.44
C SER A 50 -12.06 -10.81 -0.69
N ARG A 51 -13.28 -11.26 -0.37
CA ARG A 51 -14.39 -11.38 -1.34
C ARG A 51 -14.79 -10.04 -1.94
N ASP A 52 -14.81 -9.00 -1.10
CA ASP A 52 -15.25 -7.66 -1.46
C ASP A 52 -14.17 -6.92 -2.26
N GLN A 53 -12.89 -7.22 -2.01
CA GLN A 53 -11.79 -6.79 -2.88
C GLN A 53 -11.93 -7.33 -4.30
N LEU A 54 -12.35 -8.59 -4.48
CA LEU A 54 -12.54 -9.19 -5.80
C LEU A 54 -13.76 -8.57 -6.51
N ALA A 55 -14.88 -8.44 -5.79
CA ALA A 55 -16.08 -7.78 -6.32
C ALA A 55 -15.80 -6.34 -6.75
N PHE A 56 -15.06 -5.58 -5.93
CA PHE A 56 -14.61 -4.23 -6.26
C PHE A 56 -13.79 -4.19 -7.56
N LYS A 57 -12.82 -5.11 -7.73
CA LYS A 57 -12.00 -5.18 -8.95
C LYS A 57 -12.83 -5.53 -10.19
N VAL A 58 -13.78 -6.46 -10.08
CA VAL A 58 -14.70 -6.81 -11.18
C VAL A 58 -15.53 -5.61 -11.59
N ARG A 59 -16.12 -4.91 -10.62
CA ARG A 59 -16.91 -3.71 -10.87
C ARG A 59 -16.09 -2.61 -11.53
N LEU A 60 -14.91 -2.28 -10.98
CA LEU A 60 -14.01 -1.27 -11.52
C LEU A 60 -13.66 -1.57 -12.98
N LEU A 61 -13.36 -2.83 -13.30
CA LEU A 61 -13.09 -3.24 -14.67
C LEU A 61 -14.32 -3.04 -15.57
N LYS A 62 -15.50 -3.53 -15.17
CA LYS A 62 -16.75 -3.36 -15.94
C LYS A 62 -17.04 -1.88 -16.21
N ASP A 63 -16.88 -1.02 -15.20
CA ASP A 63 -17.12 0.42 -15.29
C ASP A 63 -16.15 1.11 -16.28
N VAL A 64 -14.84 0.79 -16.19
CA VAL A 64 -13.82 1.35 -17.10
C VAL A 64 -14.07 0.94 -18.55
N PHE A 65 -14.41 -0.32 -18.80
CA PHE A 65 -14.66 -0.81 -20.16
C PHE A 65 -15.96 -0.27 -20.74
N ALA A 66 -17.02 -0.20 -19.93
CA ALA A 66 -18.29 0.39 -20.33
C ALA A 66 -18.13 1.86 -20.73
N ALA A 67 -17.30 2.62 -20.01
CA ALA A 67 -16.96 4.01 -20.36
C ALA A 67 -16.23 4.13 -21.71
N CYS A 68 -15.54 3.08 -22.15
CA CYS A 68 -14.93 2.99 -23.48
C CYS A 68 -15.86 2.38 -24.55
N GLY A 69 -17.12 2.09 -24.23
CA GLY A 69 -18.06 1.44 -25.15
C GLY A 69 -17.79 -0.06 -25.37
N VAL A 70 -16.99 -0.70 -24.51
CA VAL A 70 -16.65 -2.11 -24.61
C VAL A 70 -17.49 -2.92 -23.63
N THR A 71 -18.18 -3.94 -24.14
CA THR A 71 -18.92 -4.89 -23.29
C THR A 71 -17.98 -5.97 -22.78
N VAL A 72 -17.94 -6.15 -21.47
CA VAL A 72 -17.16 -7.21 -20.81
C VAL A 72 -18.10 -8.41 -20.56
N PRO A 73 -17.68 -9.65 -20.83
CA PRO A 73 -18.46 -10.82 -20.46
C PRO A 73 -18.66 -10.90 -18.94
N ASP A 74 -19.53 -11.80 -18.49
CA ASP A 74 -19.66 -11.99 -17.06
C ASP A 74 -18.38 -12.58 -16.45
N LEU A 75 -17.91 -11.92 -15.38
CA LEU A 75 -16.68 -12.24 -14.69
C LEU A 75 -16.94 -12.83 -13.29
N GLU A 76 -18.21 -13.00 -12.90
CA GLU A 76 -18.55 -13.67 -11.64
C GLU A 76 -17.90 -15.06 -11.57
N GLY A 77 -17.21 -15.35 -10.46
CA GLY A 77 -16.47 -16.59 -10.26
C GLY A 77 -15.18 -16.75 -11.09
N ASN A 78 -14.91 -15.87 -12.06
CA ASN A 78 -13.76 -15.95 -12.97
C ASN A 78 -12.56 -15.09 -12.55
N VAL A 79 -12.61 -14.47 -11.36
CA VAL A 79 -11.48 -13.72 -10.79
C VAL A 79 -10.85 -14.51 -9.66
N HIS A 80 -9.60 -14.90 -9.84
CA HIS A 80 -8.85 -15.64 -8.85
C HIS A 80 -8.27 -14.71 -7.78
N GLY A 81 -8.72 -14.90 -6.54
CA GLY A 81 -8.05 -14.37 -5.36
C GLY A 81 -6.82 -15.20 -4.97
N MET A 82 -6.06 -14.69 -4.00
CA MET A 82 -4.96 -15.44 -3.39
C MET A 82 -5.43 -16.02 -2.06
N ARG A 83 -5.09 -17.29 -1.79
CA ARG A 83 -5.50 -17.97 -0.55
C ARG A 83 -4.90 -17.33 0.70
N ASP A 84 -3.63 -16.95 0.63
CA ASP A 84 -2.89 -16.28 1.70
C ASP A 84 -2.33 -14.95 1.17
N PRO A 85 -3.09 -13.83 1.19
CA PRO A 85 -2.80 -12.54 0.52
C PRO A 85 -1.60 -11.76 1.09
N TRP A 86 -0.65 -12.43 1.75
CA TRP A 86 0.48 -11.81 2.44
C TRP A 86 1.81 -12.30 1.87
N TYR A 87 2.88 -11.53 2.14
CA TYR A 87 4.27 -11.88 1.78
C TYR A 87 4.54 -12.18 0.29
N TYR A 88 3.63 -11.88 -0.62
CA TYR A 88 3.73 -12.27 -2.03
C TYR A 88 4.69 -11.40 -2.87
N ARG A 89 5.05 -10.21 -2.40
CA ARG A 89 5.82 -9.23 -3.18
C ARG A 89 7.32 -9.53 -3.09
N ASN A 90 7.85 -10.07 -4.17
CA ASN A 90 9.26 -10.47 -4.33
C ASN A 90 10.21 -9.37 -4.82
N LYS A 91 9.70 -8.17 -5.07
CA LYS A 91 10.49 -6.97 -5.40
C LYS A 91 9.87 -5.76 -4.75
N THR A 92 10.67 -5.03 -3.99
CA THR A 92 10.25 -3.79 -3.33
C THR A 92 11.31 -2.71 -3.52
N ASP A 93 10.86 -1.52 -3.88
CA ASP A 93 11.69 -0.32 -3.97
C ASP A 93 11.30 0.58 -2.79
N PHE A 94 12.23 0.75 -1.85
CA PHE A 94 12.04 1.60 -0.69
C PHE A 94 12.68 2.96 -0.94
N ASN A 95 11.88 4.02 -0.84
CA ASN A 95 12.36 5.39 -0.88
C ASN A 95 13.23 5.67 0.36
N SER A 96 14.30 6.45 0.17
CA SER A 96 15.19 6.88 1.26
C SER A 96 15.29 8.40 1.29
N LYS A 97 15.13 9.00 2.47
CA LYS A 97 15.30 10.45 2.67
C LYS A 97 15.71 10.79 4.09
N VAL A 98 16.53 11.82 4.23
CA VAL A 98 16.99 12.31 5.54
C VAL A 98 16.05 13.39 6.07
N TYR A 99 15.62 13.23 7.31
CA TYR A 99 14.83 14.20 8.08
C TYR A 99 15.50 14.42 9.43
N GLY A 100 15.86 15.66 9.77
CA GLY A 100 16.47 15.97 11.08
C GLY A 100 17.75 15.15 11.38
N GLY A 101 18.52 14.80 10.35
CA GLY A 101 19.73 13.96 10.49
C GLY A 101 19.48 12.45 10.56
N GLN A 102 18.22 12.01 10.62
CA GLN A 102 17.84 10.60 10.57
C GLN A 102 17.42 10.19 9.17
N VAL A 103 17.94 9.07 8.69
CA VAL A 103 17.51 8.47 7.42
C VAL A 103 16.23 7.68 7.65
N ARG A 104 15.20 7.96 6.85
CA ARG A 104 13.97 7.18 6.77
C ARG A 104 13.99 6.36 5.49
N ILE A 105 13.66 5.08 5.60
CA ILE A 105 13.57 4.14 4.50
C ILE A 105 12.21 3.45 4.55
N GLY A 106 11.44 3.57 3.47
CA GLY A 106 10.11 2.99 3.37
C GLY A 106 9.36 3.48 2.14
N PHE A 107 8.07 3.80 2.30
CA PHE A 107 7.21 4.25 1.20
C PHE A 107 6.83 5.71 1.33
N THR A 108 6.27 6.27 0.27
CA THR A 108 5.67 7.62 0.34
C THR A 108 4.41 7.58 1.20
N GLU A 109 4.28 8.57 2.09
CA GLU A 109 3.08 8.76 2.91
C GLU A 109 1.86 9.04 2.03
N LEU A 110 0.70 8.52 2.43
CA LEU A 110 -0.56 8.80 1.74
C LEU A 110 -0.88 10.31 1.86
N GLY A 111 -1.12 10.96 0.72
CA GLY A 111 -1.43 12.39 0.68
C GLY A 111 -0.25 13.34 0.98
N ALA A 112 0.99 12.84 1.08
CA ALA A 112 2.15 13.68 1.37
C ALA A 112 3.44 13.23 0.63
N SER A 113 4.29 14.19 0.25
CA SER A 113 5.58 13.91 -0.41
C SER A 113 6.71 13.55 0.58
N ARG A 114 6.36 12.83 1.64
CA ARG A 114 7.26 12.40 2.72
C ARG A 114 7.50 10.90 2.69
N VAL A 115 8.67 10.46 3.14
CA VAL A 115 8.96 9.04 3.32
C VAL A 115 8.50 8.61 4.72
N LEU A 116 7.57 7.65 4.74
CA LEU A 116 7.17 6.88 5.90
C LEU A 116 8.26 5.86 6.20
N ASP A 117 8.89 5.96 7.37
CA ASP A 117 9.83 4.94 7.81
C ASP A 117 9.08 3.68 8.25
N ILE A 118 9.44 2.53 7.69
CA ILE A 118 8.81 1.24 8.05
C ILE A 118 9.83 0.19 8.44
N GLU A 119 9.47 -0.67 9.37
CA GLU A 119 10.32 -1.81 9.76
C GLU A 119 9.98 -3.06 8.94
N HIS A 120 8.73 -3.16 8.52
CA HIS A 120 8.18 -4.34 7.88
C HIS A 120 7.05 -3.95 6.92
N CYS A 121 6.95 -4.63 5.78
CA CYS A 121 5.84 -4.52 4.85
C CYS A 121 5.14 -5.89 4.77
N LEU A 122 3.86 -5.95 5.18
CA LEU A 122 3.10 -7.20 5.28
C LEU A 122 2.95 -7.95 3.95
N ILE A 123 3.02 -7.23 2.83
CA ILE A 123 2.96 -7.84 1.50
C ILE A 123 4.34 -8.12 0.92
N ALA A 124 5.43 -7.57 1.48
CA ALA A 124 6.78 -7.90 1.04
C ALA A 124 7.18 -9.27 1.57
N SER A 125 7.93 -10.03 0.78
CA SER A 125 8.44 -11.34 1.17
C SER A 125 9.24 -11.30 2.47
N ARG A 126 9.31 -12.43 3.19
CA ARG A 126 10.03 -12.48 4.47
C ARG A 126 11.52 -12.13 4.29
N PRO A 127 12.24 -12.66 3.28
CA PRO A 127 13.63 -12.27 3.05
C PRO A 127 13.81 -10.77 2.77
N ILE A 128 12.84 -10.11 2.11
CA ILE A 128 12.91 -8.65 1.88
C ILE A 128 12.78 -7.89 3.20
N ASN A 129 11.85 -8.30 4.08
CA ASN A 129 11.67 -7.66 5.38
C ASN A 129 12.91 -7.84 6.26
N ASP A 130 13.49 -9.04 6.30
CA ASP A 130 14.72 -9.31 7.05
C ASP A 130 15.90 -8.50 6.51
N CYS A 131 16.03 -8.44 5.18
CA CYS A 131 17.07 -7.66 4.51
C CYS A 131 16.91 -6.15 4.76
N LEU A 132 15.69 -5.62 4.78
CA LEU A 132 15.43 -4.21 5.12
C LEU A 132 15.93 -3.87 6.53
N VAL A 133 15.62 -4.71 7.52
CA VAL A 133 16.09 -4.53 8.91
C VAL A 133 17.62 -4.60 8.97
N GLY A 134 18.22 -5.60 8.33
CA GLY A 134 19.67 -5.75 8.26
C GLY A 134 20.35 -4.54 7.59
N PHE A 135 19.80 -4.06 6.49
CA PHE A 135 20.30 -2.90 5.76
C PHE A 135 20.23 -1.63 6.61
N LYS A 136 19.11 -1.38 7.29
CA LYS A 136 18.98 -0.24 8.22
C LYS A 136 20.03 -0.26 9.32
N LYS A 137 20.31 -1.42 9.91
CA LYS A 137 21.38 -1.59 10.90
C LYS A 137 22.76 -1.32 10.31
N ALA A 138 23.06 -1.88 9.13
CA ALA A 138 24.33 -1.67 8.45
C ALA A 138 24.57 -0.18 8.12
N LEU A 139 23.54 0.56 7.74
CA LEU A 139 23.62 1.98 7.41
C LEU A 139 24.05 2.88 8.60
N LEU A 140 23.94 2.38 9.84
CA LEU A 140 24.47 3.08 11.02
C LEU A 140 26.01 3.12 11.01
N LEU A 141 26.65 2.13 10.40
CA LEU A 141 28.11 2.01 10.28
C LEU A 141 28.68 2.88 9.15
N PHE A 142 27.82 3.38 8.24
CA PHE A 142 28.21 4.18 7.08
C PHE A 142 27.45 5.51 7.02
N PRO A 143 27.69 6.45 7.95
CA PRO A 143 26.97 7.73 8.03
C PRO A 143 27.02 8.56 6.75
N GLU A 144 28.10 8.46 5.98
CA GLU A 144 28.33 9.15 4.72
C GLU A 144 27.36 8.73 3.61
N LEU A 145 26.81 7.52 3.67
CA LEU A 145 25.85 7.02 2.70
C LEU A 145 24.44 7.58 2.92
N LYS A 146 24.11 8.02 4.15
CA LYS A 146 22.75 8.47 4.51
C LYS A 146 22.22 9.56 3.59
N ARG A 147 23.07 10.48 3.12
CA ARG A 147 22.68 11.60 2.24
C ARG A 147 22.76 11.28 0.74
N LYS A 148 23.41 10.18 0.36
CA LYS A 148 23.57 9.74 -1.03
C LYS A 148 22.56 8.66 -1.42
N LEU A 149 21.92 8.04 -0.44
CA LEU A 149 20.96 6.97 -0.66
C LEU A 149 19.60 7.54 -1.06
N HIS A 150 19.24 7.36 -2.34
CA HIS A 150 17.94 7.77 -2.88
C HIS A 150 16.87 6.68 -2.73
N SER A 151 17.22 5.42 -3.01
CA SER A 151 16.32 4.30 -2.80
C SER A 151 17.08 2.99 -2.56
N VAL A 152 16.36 1.99 -2.05
CA VAL A 152 16.86 0.63 -1.77
C VAL A 152 15.94 -0.35 -2.46
N ILE A 153 16.45 -1.04 -3.47
CA ILE A 153 15.68 -2.05 -4.20
C ILE A 153 16.08 -3.43 -3.70
N LEU A 154 15.13 -4.13 -3.09
CA LEU A 154 15.32 -5.50 -2.61
C LEU A 154 14.52 -6.48 -3.48
N ARG A 155 15.11 -7.63 -3.78
CA ARG A 155 14.47 -8.72 -4.51
C ARG A 155 14.74 -10.04 -3.79
N SER A 156 13.74 -10.92 -3.76
CA SER A 156 13.88 -12.31 -3.34
C SER A 156 13.42 -13.24 -4.46
N SER A 157 13.96 -14.45 -4.52
CA SER A 157 13.40 -15.48 -5.40
C SER A 157 12.25 -16.19 -4.68
N HIS A 158 11.18 -16.55 -5.40
CA HIS A 158 10.14 -17.42 -4.82
C HIS A 158 10.65 -18.83 -4.48
N ARG A 159 11.82 -19.23 -5.01
CA ARG A 159 12.47 -20.50 -4.62
C ARG A 159 13.00 -20.49 -3.19
N ASP A 160 13.15 -19.31 -2.59
CA ASP A 160 13.76 -19.17 -1.26
C ASP A 160 12.73 -19.36 -0.12
N GLU A 161 11.44 -19.58 -0.44
CA GLU A 161 10.32 -19.68 0.52
C GLU A 161 9.61 -21.06 0.50
N THR A 162 10.11 -22.03 -0.28
CA THR A 162 9.66 -23.44 -0.33
C THR A 162 10.68 -24.36 0.31
#